data_AF-A0A7W7VJT9-F1
#
_entry.id   AF-A0A7W7VJT9-F1
#
_cell.length_a   1.000
_cell.length_b   1.000
_cell.length_c   1.000
_cell.angle_alpha   90.00
_cell.angle_beta   90.00
_cell.angle_gamma   90.00
#
_symmetry.space_group_name_H-M   'P 1'
#
loop_
_entity.id
_entity.type
_entity.pdbx_description
1 polymer ?
#
loop_
_entity_poly.entity_id
_entity_poly.type
_entity_poly.pdbx_seq_one_letter_code
_entity_poly.pdbx_strand_id
1 'polypeptide(L)'
;MIKVARGVLLAVLPAEVVLVILTVAGVRLPGPVLVAVEVAVALMLLLEAVTLHRLFRAARREGAGRRAAFGTALRRLVPVQVRRLLGFELRSMASLGLWVTRRRHGVPRGATAVPYAREQSSMLLVLLFLAVVETVAVELLLGALGVPSGVRLVVLVLDVYGVVLVLALWAACATRPHVVTERELRVRYGAHFDLRVPRDLISSVRLARAFDERGTVTVADGRLGVAVSSQTNVVVELSDPVTVVRPLGRTEEARMIRLFADSPALVLDALRSPTA
;
A
#
# COMPACT_ATOMS: atom_id res chain seq x y z
N MET A 1 -18.57 21.69 0.63
CA MET A 1 -17.21 22.05 1.11
C MET A 1 -16.17 20.97 0.82
N ILE A 2 -16.32 19.71 1.26
CA ILE A 2 -15.29 18.67 1.03
C ILE A 2 -15.01 18.42 -0.46
N LYS A 3 -16.03 18.36 -1.32
CA LYS A 3 -15.82 18.21 -2.78
C LYS A 3 -15.05 19.38 -3.39
N VAL A 4 -15.34 20.61 -2.95
CA VAL A 4 -14.65 21.84 -3.39
C VAL A 4 -13.21 21.85 -2.89
N ALA A 5 -12.97 21.54 -1.61
CA ALA A 5 -11.63 21.43 -1.05
C ALA A 5 -10.79 20.38 -1.79
N ARG A 6 -11.38 19.22 -2.14
CA ARG A 6 -10.71 18.19 -2.94
C ARG A 6 -10.40 18.65 -4.38
N GLY A 7 -11.33 19.36 -5.02
CA GLY A 7 -11.11 19.90 -6.36
C GLY A 7 -9.99 20.95 -6.38
N VAL A 8 -9.96 21.84 -5.39
CA VAL A 8 -8.91 22.85 -5.22
C VAL A 8 -7.56 22.15 -4.94
N LEU A 9 -7.51 21.18 -4.04
CA LEU A 9 -6.30 20.41 -3.74
C LEU A 9 -5.72 19.71 -4.99
N LEU A 10 -6.58 19.07 -5.79
CA LEU A 10 -6.18 18.38 -7.02
C LEU A 10 -5.64 19.32 -8.10
N ALA A 11 -5.99 20.61 -8.06
CA ALA A 11 -5.54 21.60 -9.04
C ALA A 11 -4.31 22.40 -8.55
N VAL A 12 -4.31 22.83 -7.29
CA VAL A 12 -3.27 23.69 -6.71
C VAL A 12 -1.98 22.92 -6.47
N LEU A 13 -2.07 21.68 -5.99
CA LEU A 13 -0.90 20.90 -5.59
C LEU A 13 0.00 20.51 -6.78
N PRO A 14 -0.52 20.07 -7.94
CA PRO A 14 0.30 19.88 -9.14
C PRO A 14 0.91 21.19 -9.65
N ALA A 15 0.16 22.30 -9.63
CA ALA A 15 0.64 23.59 -10.06
C ALA A 15 1.82 24.08 -9.19
N GLU A 16 1.69 23.94 -7.88
CA GLU A 16 2.75 24.25 -6.90
C GLU A 16 3.99 23.40 -7.16
N VAL A 17 3.83 22.08 -7.36
CA VAL A 17 4.95 21.17 -7.70
C VAL A 17 5.66 21.62 -8.98
N VAL A 18 4.92 21.96 -10.04
CA VAL A 18 5.50 22.45 -11.30
C VAL A 18 6.29 23.74 -11.07
N LEU A 19 5.77 24.66 -10.27
CA LEU A 19 6.45 25.92 -9.97
C LEU A 19 7.71 25.73 -9.14
N VAL A 20 7.68 24.84 -8.15
CA VAL A 20 8.88 24.45 -7.40
C VAL A 20 9.92 23.87 -8.35
N ILE A 21 9.53 22.97 -9.26
CA ILE A 21 10.44 22.42 -10.28
C ILE A 21 11.04 23.54 -11.15
N LEU A 22 10.23 24.50 -11.62
CA LEU A 22 10.70 25.63 -12.43
C LEU A 22 11.68 26.52 -11.66
N THR A 23 11.39 26.85 -10.41
CA THR A 23 12.30 27.65 -9.57
C THR A 23 13.63 26.94 -9.32
N VAL A 24 13.58 25.64 -8.98
CA VAL A 24 14.77 24.82 -8.74
C VAL A 24 15.58 24.63 -10.03
N ALA A 25 14.92 24.62 -11.20
CA ALA A 25 15.54 24.63 -12.52
C ALA A 25 16.13 25.99 -12.93
N GLY A 26 16.11 26.99 -12.05
CA GLY A 26 16.68 28.31 -12.31
C GLY A 26 15.83 29.18 -13.25
N VAL A 27 14.60 28.78 -13.53
CA VAL A 27 13.66 29.58 -14.33
C VAL A 27 13.20 30.76 -13.47
N ARG A 28 13.48 31.98 -13.95
CA ARG A 28 13.02 33.20 -13.29
C ARG A 28 11.52 33.39 -13.55
N LEU A 29 10.72 33.07 -12.53
CA LEU A 29 9.28 33.32 -12.58
C LEU A 29 8.98 34.79 -12.28
N PRO A 30 8.00 35.41 -12.97
CA PRO A 30 7.59 36.77 -12.65
C PRO A 30 7.05 36.84 -11.22
N GLY A 31 7.46 37.87 -10.46
CA GLY A 31 7.04 38.07 -9.06
C GLY A 31 5.52 37.94 -8.82
N PRO A 32 4.65 38.51 -9.67
CA PRO A 32 3.20 38.34 -9.54
C PRO A 32 2.72 36.89 -9.60
N VAL A 33 3.39 36.01 -10.37
CA VAL A 33 3.05 34.59 -10.48
C VAL A 33 3.37 33.87 -9.18
N LEU A 34 4.53 34.14 -8.59
CA LEU A 34 4.93 33.56 -7.30
C LEU A 34 3.94 33.96 -6.19
N VAL A 35 3.61 35.26 -6.12
CA VAL A 35 2.65 35.77 -5.13
C VAL A 35 1.25 35.16 -5.34
N ALA A 36 0.78 35.08 -6.60
CA ALA A 36 -0.52 34.49 -6.90
C ALA A 36 -0.60 33.02 -6.45
N VAL A 37 0.49 32.28 -6.60
CA VAL A 37 0.58 30.87 -6.20
C VAL A 37 0.65 30.75 -4.69
N GLU A 38 1.48 31.55 -4.02
CA GLU A 38 1.57 31.57 -2.56
C GLU A 38 0.21 31.91 -1.93
N VAL A 39 -0.51 32.88 -2.50
CA VAL A 39 -1.88 33.20 -2.10
C VAL A 39 -2.83 32.03 -2.37
N ALA A 40 -2.73 31.37 -3.53
CA ALA A 40 -3.58 30.21 -3.85
C ALA A 40 -3.35 29.04 -2.88
N VAL A 41 -2.09 28.74 -2.53
CA VAL A 41 -1.71 27.71 -1.54
C VAL A 41 -2.19 28.12 -0.15
N ALA A 42 -2.00 29.37 0.27
CA ALA A 42 -2.48 29.86 1.56
C ALA A 42 -4.02 29.78 1.67
N LEU A 43 -4.75 30.14 0.62
CA LEU A 43 -6.20 30.02 0.56
C LEU A 43 -6.66 28.56 0.59
N MET A 44 -5.94 27.65 -0.09
CA MET A 44 -6.18 26.22 -0.03
C MET A 44 -6.01 25.68 1.40
N LEU A 45 -4.88 25.99 2.04
CA LEU A 45 -4.59 25.58 3.42
C LEU A 45 -5.63 26.13 4.40
N LEU A 46 -6.06 27.39 4.21
CA LEU A 46 -7.12 28.00 5.00
C LEU A 46 -8.46 27.26 4.81
N LEU A 47 -8.83 26.92 3.58
CA LEU A 47 -10.05 26.17 3.28
C LEU A 47 -10.05 24.78 3.93
N GLU A 48 -8.91 24.08 3.89
CA GLU A 48 -8.74 22.79 4.56
C GLU A 48 -8.83 22.92 6.08
N ALA A 49 -8.13 23.91 6.67
CA ALA A 49 -8.16 24.17 8.11
C ALA A 49 -9.57 24.52 8.61
N VAL A 50 -10.30 25.37 7.88
CA VAL A 50 -11.70 25.71 8.20
C VAL A 50 -12.60 24.48 8.08
N THR A 51 -12.43 23.66 7.04
CA THR A 51 -13.20 22.42 6.87
C THR A 51 -12.92 21.44 8.01
N LEU A 52 -11.66 21.25 8.38
CA LEU A 52 -11.24 20.41 9.50
C LEU A 52 -11.80 20.92 10.83
N HIS A 53 -11.70 22.22 11.09
CA HIS A 53 -12.21 22.85 12.31
C HIS A 53 -13.74 22.72 12.43
N ARG A 54 -14.48 22.92 11.33
CA ARG A 54 -15.94 22.75 11.31
C ARG A 54 -16.35 21.30 11.60
N LEU A 55 -15.66 20.34 10.98
CA LEU A 55 -15.90 18.91 11.22
C LEU A 55 -15.54 18.50 12.66
N PHE A 56 -14.44 19.04 13.19
CA PHE A 56 -14.05 18.84 14.58
C PHE A 56 -15.08 19.41 15.56
N ARG A 57 -15.55 20.65 15.35
CA ARG A 57 -16.58 21.26 16.18
C ARG A 57 -17.92 20.52 16.11
N ALA A 58 -18.30 20.02 14.93
CA ALA A 58 -19.50 19.18 14.78
C ALA A 58 -19.39 17.90 15.62
N ALA A 59 -18.28 17.16 15.51
CA ALA A 59 -18.06 15.94 16.29
C ALA A 59 -17.96 16.22 17.81
N ARG A 60 -17.41 17.37 18.21
CA ARG A 60 -17.40 17.81 19.61
C ARG A 60 -18.80 18.14 20.14
N ARG A 61 -19.70 18.69 19.31
CA ARG A 61 -21.10 18.95 19.66
C ARG A 61 -21.90 17.66 19.82
N GLU A 62 -21.53 16.62 19.07
CA GLU A 62 -22.06 15.25 19.19
C GLU A 62 -21.48 14.48 20.41
N GLY A 63 -20.72 15.15 21.29
CA GLY A 63 -20.19 14.57 22.53
C GLY A 63 -18.87 13.80 22.40
N ALA A 64 -18.26 13.74 21.21
CA ALA A 64 -17.01 13.00 21.04
C ALA A 64 -15.85 13.67 21.81
N GLY A 65 -14.98 12.87 22.43
CA GLY A 65 -13.73 13.36 23.04
C GLY A 65 -12.80 14.05 22.01
N ARG A 66 -11.89 14.93 22.46
CA ARG A 66 -11.01 15.73 21.56
C ARG A 66 -10.27 14.87 20.52
N ARG A 67 -9.67 13.75 20.93
CA ARG A 67 -8.95 12.83 20.02
C ARG A 67 -9.90 12.15 19.01
N ALA A 68 -11.08 11.73 19.45
CA ALA A 68 -12.07 11.08 18.60
C ALA A 68 -12.70 12.04 17.58
N ALA A 69 -12.96 13.29 17.99
CA ALA A 69 -13.46 14.35 17.12
C ALA A 69 -12.45 14.71 16.03
N PHE A 70 -11.17 14.87 16.38
CA PHE A 70 -10.10 15.16 15.42
C PHE A 70 -9.90 14.00 14.44
N GLY A 71 -9.84 12.77 14.93
CA GLY A 71 -9.75 11.59 14.08
C GLY A 71 -10.92 11.46 13.11
N THR A 72 -12.14 11.80 13.52
CA THR A 72 -13.32 11.78 12.65
C THR A 72 -13.27 12.88 11.59
N ALA A 73 -12.85 14.09 11.96
CA ALA A 73 -12.65 15.19 11.03
C ALA A 73 -11.61 14.86 9.97
N LEU A 74 -10.46 14.32 10.37
CA LEU A 74 -9.39 13.92 9.46
C LEU A 74 -9.82 12.78 8.52
N ARG A 75 -10.57 11.79 9.02
CA ARG A 75 -11.12 10.69 8.21
C ARG A 75 -12.11 11.17 7.14
N ARG A 76 -12.81 12.28 7.39
CA ARG A 76 -13.75 12.88 6.42
C ARG A 76 -13.01 13.75 5.40
N LEU A 77 -11.94 14.44 5.81
CA LEU A 77 -11.13 15.28 4.93
C LEU A 77 -10.29 14.42 3.97
N VAL A 78 -9.46 13.51 4.51
CA VAL A 78 -8.55 12.67 3.74
C VAL A 78 -9.28 11.46 3.17
N PRO A 79 -9.29 11.25 1.83
CA PRO A 79 -9.92 10.09 1.22
C PRO A 79 -9.38 8.76 1.80
N VAL A 80 -10.25 7.74 1.85
CA VAL A 80 -9.90 6.42 2.36
C VAL A 80 -8.73 5.81 1.59
N GLN A 81 -8.66 6.08 0.29
CA GLN A 81 -7.62 5.63 -0.62
C GLN A 81 -6.24 6.19 -0.23
N VAL A 82 -6.14 7.51 -0.01
CA VAL A 82 -4.89 8.17 0.40
C VAL A 82 -4.44 7.65 1.75
N ARG A 83 -5.35 7.55 2.72
CA ARG A 83 -5.03 6.99 4.05
C ARG A 83 -4.52 5.56 3.98
N ARG A 84 -5.11 4.74 3.11
CA ARG A 84 -4.70 3.34 2.91
C ARG A 84 -3.34 3.27 2.23
N LEU A 85 -3.09 4.12 1.22
CA LEU A 85 -1.80 4.21 0.54
C LEU A 85 -0.67 4.58 1.51
N LEU A 86 -0.84 5.67 2.26
CA LEU A 86 0.11 6.07 3.32
C LEU A 86 0.28 4.96 4.37
N GLY A 87 -0.83 4.34 4.77
CA GLY A 87 -0.79 3.21 5.70
C GLY A 87 -0.10 1.98 5.15
N PHE A 88 -0.08 1.77 3.84
CA PHE A 88 0.69 0.72 3.18
C PHE A 88 2.17 1.06 3.19
N GLU A 89 2.52 2.27 2.79
CA GLU A 89 3.90 2.75 2.74
C GLU A 89 4.56 2.66 4.13
N LEU A 90 3.93 3.21 5.17
CA LEU A 90 4.45 3.15 6.53
C LEU A 90 4.63 1.70 7.03
N ARG A 91 3.70 0.80 6.70
CA ARG A 91 3.81 -0.61 7.08
C ARG A 91 4.86 -1.36 6.28
N SER A 92 5.09 -0.99 5.02
CA SER A 92 6.17 -1.51 4.19
C SER A 92 7.53 -1.04 4.73
N MET A 93 7.66 0.24 5.08
CA MET A 93 8.87 0.76 5.73
C MET A 93 9.15 0.08 7.07
N ALA A 94 8.14 -0.11 7.92
CA ALA A 94 8.30 -0.88 9.15
C ALA A 94 8.73 -2.34 8.88
N SER A 95 8.35 -2.89 7.72
CA SER A 95 8.74 -4.24 7.32
C SER A 95 10.22 -4.34 6.91
N LEU A 96 10.87 -3.25 6.47
CA LEU A 96 12.33 -3.20 6.33
C LEU A 96 13.02 -3.47 7.66
N GLY A 97 12.60 -2.79 8.74
CA GLY A 97 13.15 -3.00 10.07
C GLY A 97 12.97 -4.44 10.56
N LEU A 98 11.81 -5.05 10.30
CA LEU A 98 11.58 -6.47 10.58
C LEU A 98 12.49 -7.38 9.77
N TRP A 99 12.69 -7.07 8.49
CA TRP A 99 13.53 -7.88 7.61
C TRP A 99 15.00 -7.83 8.01
N VAL A 100 15.53 -6.64 8.31
CA VAL A 100 16.89 -6.43 8.83
C VAL A 100 17.09 -7.16 10.17
N THR A 101 16.09 -7.10 11.06
CA THR A 101 16.14 -7.80 12.36
C THR A 101 15.77 -9.29 12.27
N ARG A 102 15.55 -9.83 11.06
CA ARG A 102 15.13 -11.22 10.79
C ARG A 102 13.86 -11.64 11.53
N ARG A 103 12.97 -10.69 11.83
CA ARG A 103 11.68 -10.91 12.49
C ARG A 103 10.55 -11.05 11.46
N ARG A 104 9.50 -11.78 11.84
CA ARG A 104 8.26 -11.91 11.07
C ARG A 104 7.13 -11.20 11.79
N HIS A 105 6.19 -10.65 11.03
CA HIS A 105 5.05 -9.93 11.58
C HIS A 105 3.80 -10.80 11.65
N GLY A 106 3.25 -10.94 12.85
CA GLY A 106 1.93 -11.53 13.05
C GLY A 106 1.88 -13.04 12.82
N VAL A 107 2.96 -13.74 13.16
CA VAL A 107 3.05 -15.21 13.23
C VAL A 107 3.03 -15.60 14.72
N PRO A 108 1.89 -16.07 15.27
CA PRO A 108 1.81 -16.56 16.64
C PRO A 108 2.68 -17.79 16.88
N ARG A 109 2.97 -18.10 18.16
CA ARG A 109 3.57 -19.40 18.53
C ARG A 109 2.61 -20.52 18.18
N GLY A 110 3.12 -21.64 17.65
CA GLY A 110 2.32 -22.76 17.18
C GLY A 110 1.66 -22.57 15.81
N ALA A 111 1.79 -21.39 15.19
CA ALA A 111 1.23 -21.14 13.86
C ALA A 111 2.19 -21.58 12.74
N THR A 112 1.64 -22.12 11.66
CA THR A 112 2.41 -22.46 10.45
C THR A 112 2.51 -21.23 9.56
N ALA A 113 3.72 -20.71 9.39
CA ALA A 113 4.02 -19.65 8.44
C ALA A 113 4.22 -20.21 7.03
N VAL A 114 3.40 -19.77 6.08
CA VAL A 114 3.47 -20.19 4.68
C VAL A 114 4.01 -19.04 3.82
N PRO A 115 5.28 -19.08 3.40
CA PRO A 115 5.86 -18.06 2.55
C PRO A 115 5.30 -18.13 1.12
N TYR A 116 5.29 -16.98 0.44
CA TYR A 116 4.87 -16.82 -0.96
C TYR A 116 5.77 -15.87 -1.75
N ALA A 117 6.76 -15.27 -1.09
CA ALA A 117 7.52 -14.15 -1.64
C ALA A 117 8.63 -14.59 -2.60
N ARG A 118 9.01 -15.88 -2.58
CA ARG A 118 10.14 -16.38 -3.37
C ARG A 118 9.88 -16.24 -4.87
N GLU A 119 8.67 -16.54 -5.32
CA GLU A 119 8.31 -16.49 -6.75
C GLU A 119 8.48 -15.09 -7.36
N GLN A 120 8.12 -14.02 -6.63
CA GLN A 120 8.30 -12.65 -7.12
C GLN A 120 9.70 -12.07 -6.84
N SER A 121 10.57 -12.79 -6.11
CA SER A 121 11.87 -12.24 -5.69
C SER A 121 12.81 -11.99 -6.88
N SER A 122 12.77 -12.81 -7.93
CA SER A 122 13.58 -12.60 -9.14
C SER A 122 13.18 -11.32 -9.86
N MET A 123 11.87 -11.11 -10.07
CA MET A 123 11.33 -9.89 -10.67
C MET A 123 11.69 -8.65 -9.84
N LEU A 124 11.52 -8.71 -8.52
CA LEU A 124 11.87 -7.60 -7.62
C LEU A 124 13.37 -7.33 -7.59
N LEU A 125 14.21 -8.36 -7.71
CA LEU A 125 15.66 -8.20 -7.79
C LEU A 125 16.07 -7.49 -9.09
N VAL A 126 15.49 -7.88 -10.22
CA VAL A 126 15.75 -7.21 -11.51
C VAL A 126 15.25 -5.76 -11.47
N LEU A 127 14.06 -5.51 -10.94
CA LEU A 127 13.51 -4.17 -10.79
C LEU A 127 14.41 -3.30 -9.89
N LEU A 128 14.87 -3.86 -8.77
CA LEU A 128 15.77 -3.18 -7.85
C LEU A 128 17.11 -2.84 -8.52
N PHE A 129 17.71 -3.79 -9.22
CA PHE A 129 18.94 -3.58 -9.97
C PHE A 129 18.77 -2.49 -11.02
N LEU A 130 17.70 -2.56 -11.82
CA LEU A 130 17.41 -1.58 -12.86
C LEU A 130 17.20 -0.19 -12.25
N ALA A 131 16.44 -0.07 -11.15
CA ALA A 131 16.22 1.20 -10.47
C ALA A 131 17.54 1.83 -9.97
N VAL A 132 18.48 1.03 -9.45
CA VAL A 132 19.80 1.51 -9.03
C VAL A 132 20.63 1.97 -10.23
N VAL A 133 20.66 1.19 -11.31
CA VAL A 133 21.37 1.56 -12.55
C VAL A 133 20.77 2.82 -13.17
N GLU A 134 19.44 2.92 -13.22
CA GLU A 134 18.69 4.09 -13.66
C GLU A 134 19.06 5.32 -12.84
N THR A 135 19.07 5.21 -11.50
CA THR A 135 19.47 6.31 -10.59
C THR A 135 20.85 6.88 -10.98
N VAL A 136 21.83 5.99 -11.22
CA VAL A 136 23.18 6.40 -11.62
C VAL A 136 23.19 6.99 -13.03
N ALA A 137 22.52 6.37 -13.98
CA ALA A 137 22.47 6.82 -15.37
C ALA A 137 21.80 8.19 -15.51
N VAL A 138 20.69 8.41 -14.82
CA VAL A 138 19.95 9.68 -14.79
C VAL A 138 20.83 10.77 -14.19
N GLU A 139 21.48 10.52 -13.05
CA GLU A 139 22.35 11.52 -12.43
C GLU A 139 23.54 11.92 -13.33
N LEU A 140 24.17 10.94 -14.01
CA LEU A 140 25.23 11.20 -14.98
C LEU A 140 24.73 11.98 -16.20
N LEU A 141 23.56 11.61 -16.73
CA LEU A 141 22.94 12.28 -17.87
C LEU A 141 22.59 13.74 -17.54
N LEU A 142 21.96 13.98 -16.39
CA LEU A 142 21.62 15.34 -15.95
C LEU A 142 22.88 16.17 -15.72
N GLY A 143 23.94 15.57 -15.18
CA GLY A 143 25.26 16.20 -15.07
C GLY A 143 25.84 16.59 -16.44
N ALA A 144 25.82 15.66 -17.40
CA ALA A 144 26.34 15.89 -18.75
C ALA A 144 25.54 16.95 -19.53
N LEU A 145 24.24 17.03 -19.31
CA LEU A 145 23.34 18.04 -19.90
C LEU A 145 23.45 19.43 -19.23
N GLY A 146 24.28 19.58 -18.20
CA GLY A 146 24.45 20.85 -17.49
C GLY A 146 23.22 21.26 -16.67
N VAL A 147 22.40 20.30 -16.25
CA VAL A 147 21.19 20.56 -15.46
C VAL A 147 21.58 21.15 -14.09
N PRO A 148 20.86 22.19 -13.60
CA PRO A 148 21.15 22.79 -12.30
C PRO A 148 21.20 21.78 -11.15
N SER A 149 22.16 21.98 -10.23
CA SER A 149 22.40 21.08 -9.09
C SER A 149 21.18 20.87 -8.20
N GLY A 150 20.34 21.90 -8.04
CA GLY A 150 19.10 21.78 -7.28
C GLY A 150 18.13 20.75 -7.87
N VAL A 151 17.96 20.74 -9.20
CA VAL A 151 17.06 19.78 -9.88
C VAL A 151 17.64 18.38 -9.77
N ARG A 152 18.94 18.23 -10.01
CA ARG A 152 19.65 16.96 -9.88
C ARG A 152 19.48 16.35 -8.49
N LEU A 153 19.64 17.14 -7.44
CA LEU A 153 19.44 16.68 -6.06
C LEU A 153 18.00 16.20 -5.83
N VAL A 154 17.00 16.93 -6.32
CA VAL A 154 15.59 16.53 -6.21
C VAL A 154 15.35 15.20 -6.92
N VAL A 155 15.83 15.04 -8.16
CA VAL A 155 15.71 13.80 -8.93
C VAL A 155 16.40 12.64 -8.22
N LEU A 156 17.64 12.84 -7.76
CA LEU A 156 18.40 11.83 -7.02
C LEU A 156 17.67 11.37 -5.75
N VAL A 157 17.08 12.30 -5.00
CA VAL A 157 16.29 11.96 -3.80
C VAL A 157 15.06 11.13 -4.18
N LEU A 158 14.36 11.46 -5.27
CA LEU A 158 13.21 10.71 -5.75
C LEU A 158 13.60 9.30 -6.23
N ASP A 159 14.71 9.17 -6.95
CA ASP A 159 15.21 7.89 -7.44
C ASP A 159 15.63 6.97 -6.28
N VAL A 160 16.41 7.48 -5.33
CA VAL A 160 16.79 6.76 -4.11
C VAL A 160 15.56 6.36 -3.31
N TYR A 161 14.57 7.24 -3.21
CA TYR A 161 13.30 6.92 -2.56
C TYR A 161 12.55 5.78 -3.28
N GLY A 162 12.55 5.78 -4.62
CA GLY A 162 12.02 4.70 -5.45
C GLY A 162 12.70 3.35 -5.16
N VAL A 163 14.03 3.33 -5.07
CA VAL A 163 14.82 2.14 -4.68
C VAL A 163 14.40 1.64 -3.30
N VAL A 164 14.26 2.54 -2.32
CA VAL A 164 13.80 2.21 -0.96
C VAL A 164 12.38 1.65 -0.97
N LEU A 165 11.48 2.17 -1.81
CA LEU A 165 10.11 1.65 -1.96
C LEU A 165 10.10 0.21 -2.50
N VAL A 166 10.93 -0.11 -3.49
CA VAL A 166 11.05 -1.48 -4.02
C VAL A 166 11.55 -2.44 -2.94
N LEU A 167 12.58 -2.04 -2.18
CA LEU A 167 13.07 -2.81 -1.04
C LEU A 167 12.00 -3.00 0.04
N ALA A 168 11.24 -1.95 0.36
CA ALA A 168 10.20 -2.01 1.38
C ALA A 168 9.04 -2.91 0.96
N LEU A 169 8.66 -2.91 -0.31
CA LEU A 169 7.69 -3.85 -0.87
C LEU A 169 8.20 -5.29 -0.73
N TRP A 170 9.45 -5.55 -1.11
CA TRP A 170 10.05 -6.88 -0.99
C TRP A 170 10.07 -7.36 0.47
N ALA A 171 10.55 -6.51 1.38
CA ALA A 171 10.57 -6.77 2.81
C ALA A 171 9.18 -7.01 3.38
N ALA A 172 8.16 -6.25 2.94
CA ALA A 172 6.79 -6.45 3.35
C ALA A 172 6.27 -7.84 2.98
N CYS A 173 6.53 -8.30 1.75
CA CYS A 173 6.14 -9.65 1.33
C CYS A 173 6.92 -10.74 2.07
N ALA A 174 8.23 -10.56 2.25
CA ALA A 174 9.08 -11.55 2.92
C ALA A 174 8.79 -11.72 4.42
N THR A 175 8.43 -10.64 5.12
CA THR A 175 8.20 -10.65 6.58
C THR A 175 6.76 -10.92 6.99
N ARG A 176 5.81 -10.92 6.03
CA ARG A 176 4.37 -11.14 6.25
C ARG A 176 3.88 -12.34 5.44
N PRO A 177 4.29 -13.57 5.82
CA PRO A 177 3.79 -14.78 5.18
C PRO A 177 2.29 -14.95 5.42
N HIS A 178 1.65 -15.84 4.66
CA HIS A 178 0.37 -16.38 5.08
C HIS A 178 0.56 -17.14 6.40
N VAL A 179 -0.49 -17.19 7.21
CA VAL A 179 -0.41 -17.84 8.54
C VAL A 179 -1.60 -18.76 8.68
N VAL A 180 -1.32 -20.03 8.98
CA VAL A 180 -2.33 -21.00 9.37
C VAL A 180 -2.22 -21.19 10.88
N THR A 181 -3.34 -20.99 11.56
CA THR A 181 -3.47 -21.26 13.00
C THR A 181 -4.55 -22.32 13.20
N GLU A 182 -4.77 -22.75 14.43
CA GLU A 182 -5.86 -23.68 14.76
C GLU A 182 -7.24 -23.11 14.43
N ARG A 183 -7.39 -21.79 14.54
CA ARG A 183 -8.68 -21.09 14.46
C ARG A 183 -8.94 -20.38 13.14
N GLU A 184 -7.88 -19.93 12.46
CA GLU A 184 -8.00 -19.12 11.25
C GLU A 184 -6.88 -19.37 10.24
N LEU A 185 -7.24 -19.27 8.96
CA LEU A 185 -6.34 -19.05 7.84
C LEU A 185 -6.23 -17.54 7.60
N ARG A 186 -5.02 -16.99 7.70
CA ARG A 186 -4.72 -15.59 7.40
C ARG A 186 -4.00 -15.47 6.06
N VAL A 187 -4.72 -14.97 5.06
CA VAL A 187 -4.22 -14.73 3.70
C VAL A 187 -3.73 -13.28 3.60
N ARG A 188 -2.55 -13.06 3.02
CA ARG A 188 -1.85 -11.77 3.09
C ARG A 188 -1.06 -11.49 1.81
N TYR A 189 -0.97 -10.22 1.43
CA TYR A 189 -0.02 -9.77 0.43
C TYR A 189 0.70 -8.52 0.92
N GLY A 190 1.96 -8.68 1.31
CA GLY A 190 2.79 -7.67 1.94
C GLY A 190 2.07 -6.89 3.04
N ALA A 191 2.23 -5.57 3.03
CA ALA A 191 1.44 -4.66 3.85
C ALA A 191 0.07 -4.32 3.21
N HIS A 192 -0.15 -4.71 1.96
CA HIS A 192 -1.24 -4.22 1.10
C HIS A 192 -2.57 -4.94 1.31
N PHE A 193 -2.51 -6.21 1.73
CA PHE A 193 -3.70 -7.03 1.91
C PHE A 193 -3.57 -7.98 3.11
N ASP A 194 -4.66 -8.15 3.83
CA ASP A 194 -4.76 -8.99 5.02
C ASP A 194 -6.22 -9.44 5.20
N LEU A 195 -6.48 -10.72 5.04
CA LEU A 195 -7.78 -11.37 5.23
C LEU A 195 -7.62 -12.48 6.27
N ARG A 196 -8.56 -12.55 7.21
CA ARG A 196 -8.65 -13.62 8.19
C ARG A 196 -9.91 -14.43 7.90
N VAL A 197 -9.73 -15.72 7.74
CA VAL A 197 -10.79 -16.68 7.42
C VAL A 197 -10.88 -17.65 8.59
N PRO A 198 -11.97 -17.64 9.36
CA PRO A 198 -12.22 -18.64 10.39
C PRO A 198 -12.20 -20.05 9.78
N ARG A 199 -11.56 -21.00 10.48
CA ARG A 199 -11.35 -22.35 9.96
C ARG A 199 -12.64 -23.14 9.83
N ASP A 200 -13.63 -22.85 10.67
CA ASP A 200 -14.99 -23.39 10.62
C ASP A 200 -15.73 -23.05 9.31
N LEU A 201 -15.34 -21.97 8.64
CA LEU A 201 -15.89 -21.61 7.34
C LEU A 201 -15.22 -22.33 6.17
N ILE A 202 -14.10 -23.03 6.38
CA ILE A 202 -13.35 -23.68 5.30
C ILE A 202 -13.98 -25.03 5.01
N SER A 203 -14.65 -25.15 3.85
CA SER A 203 -15.31 -26.39 3.43
C SER A 203 -14.35 -27.34 2.70
N SER A 204 -13.45 -26.79 1.88
CA SER A 204 -12.48 -27.61 1.13
C SER A 204 -11.19 -26.85 0.85
N VAL A 205 -10.09 -27.59 0.75
CA VAL A 205 -8.78 -27.06 0.35
C VAL A 205 -8.14 -28.03 -0.64
N ARG A 206 -7.73 -27.50 -1.79
CA ARG A 206 -7.10 -28.29 -2.85
C ARG A 206 -5.97 -27.53 -3.54
N LEU A 207 -5.04 -28.30 -4.07
CA LEU A 207 -4.00 -27.78 -4.95
C LEU A 207 -4.59 -27.58 -6.34
N ALA A 208 -4.51 -26.37 -6.87
CA ALA A 208 -4.85 -26.10 -8.26
C ALA A 208 -4.02 -24.94 -8.77
N ARG A 209 -3.20 -25.20 -9.78
CA ARG A 209 -2.36 -24.19 -10.43
C ARG A 209 -3.14 -23.46 -11.50
N ALA A 210 -3.01 -22.15 -11.53
CA ALA A 210 -3.61 -21.30 -12.54
C ALA A 210 -2.81 -19.99 -12.70
N PHE A 211 -2.78 -19.48 -13.94
CA PHE A 211 -1.91 -18.40 -14.42
C PHE A 211 -2.71 -17.21 -15.03
N ASP A 212 -4.02 -17.14 -14.74
CA ASP A 212 -5.01 -16.27 -15.37
C ASP A 212 -5.34 -15.02 -14.53
N GLU A 213 -4.58 -14.76 -13.46
CA GLU A 213 -4.86 -13.65 -12.55
C GLU A 213 -4.42 -12.32 -13.15
N ARG A 214 -5.37 -11.40 -13.28
CA ARG A 214 -5.16 -10.06 -13.88
C ARG A 214 -4.48 -9.06 -12.94
N GLY A 215 -4.24 -9.45 -11.69
CA GLY A 215 -3.63 -8.60 -10.69
C GLY A 215 -3.33 -9.36 -9.42
N THR A 216 -2.60 -8.70 -8.52
CA THR A 216 -2.13 -9.30 -7.28
C THR A 216 -3.26 -9.63 -6.30
N VAL A 217 -4.24 -8.72 -6.16
CA VAL A 217 -5.42 -8.92 -5.30
C VAL A 217 -6.67 -8.59 -6.11
N THR A 218 -7.37 -9.62 -6.53
CA THR A 218 -8.57 -9.54 -7.37
C THR A 218 -9.76 -10.08 -6.60
N VAL A 219 -10.94 -9.45 -6.75
CA VAL A 219 -12.20 -10.02 -6.28
C VAL A 219 -13.19 -9.93 -7.42
N ALA A 220 -13.64 -11.06 -7.94
CA ALA A 220 -14.60 -11.09 -9.03
C ALA A 220 -15.48 -12.32 -8.86
N ASP A 221 -16.78 -12.19 -9.10
CA ASP A 221 -17.74 -13.31 -9.10
C ASP A 221 -17.67 -14.18 -7.83
N GLY A 222 -17.52 -13.55 -6.66
CA GLY A 222 -17.41 -14.25 -5.38
C GLY A 222 -16.08 -14.99 -5.17
N ARG A 223 -15.07 -14.70 -5.99
CA ARG A 223 -13.74 -15.31 -5.94
C ARG A 223 -12.67 -14.27 -5.63
N LEU A 224 -11.93 -14.49 -4.54
CA LEU A 224 -10.73 -13.73 -4.20
C LEU A 224 -9.51 -14.42 -4.83
N GLY A 225 -8.74 -13.69 -5.64
CA GLY A 225 -7.40 -14.09 -6.09
C GLY A 225 -6.33 -13.30 -5.33
N VAL A 226 -5.39 -14.00 -4.70
CA VAL A 226 -4.16 -13.44 -4.13
C VAL A 226 -2.98 -14.05 -4.87
N ALA A 227 -2.65 -13.42 -5.99
CA ALA A 227 -1.69 -13.93 -6.96
C ALA A 227 -0.28 -13.39 -6.70
N VAL A 228 0.72 -14.22 -6.99
CA VAL A 228 2.13 -13.81 -7.05
C VAL A 228 2.61 -14.14 -8.46
N SER A 229 3.22 -13.18 -9.15
CA SER A 229 3.64 -13.34 -10.56
C SER A 229 2.52 -13.87 -11.47
N SER A 230 1.29 -13.37 -11.27
CA SER A 230 0.06 -13.79 -11.97
C SER A 230 -0.36 -15.25 -11.74
N GLN A 231 0.16 -15.90 -10.70
CA GLN A 231 -0.07 -17.30 -10.40
C GLN A 231 -0.83 -17.49 -9.08
N THR A 232 -1.63 -18.54 -9.02
CA THR A 232 -2.18 -19.13 -7.80
C THR A 232 -2.00 -20.63 -7.85
N ASN A 233 -1.81 -21.29 -6.71
CA ASN A 233 -1.58 -22.74 -6.64
C ASN A 233 -2.38 -23.46 -5.55
N VAL A 234 -3.12 -22.74 -4.72
CA VAL A 234 -4.05 -23.29 -3.72
C VAL A 234 -5.43 -22.66 -3.92
N VAL A 235 -6.46 -23.50 -3.82
CA VAL A 235 -7.87 -23.08 -3.77
C VAL A 235 -8.44 -23.48 -2.43
N VAL A 236 -9.07 -22.51 -1.77
CA VAL A 236 -9.81 -22.68 -0.52
C VAL A 236 -11.26 -22.32 -0.80
N GLU A 237 -12.16 -23.27 -0.57
CA GLU A 237 -13.60 -23.07 -0.70
C GLU A 237 -14.20 -22.89 0.68
N LEU A 238 -15.20 -22.02 0.76
CA LEU A 238 -15.84 -21.64 2.00
C LEU A 238 -17.31 -22.08 2.01
N SER A 239 -17.80 -22.53 3.17
CA SER A 239 -19.22 -22.82 3.39
C SER A 239 -20.06 -21.54 3.31
N ASP A 240 -19.56 -20.46 3.91
CA ASP A 240 -20.20 -19.15 3.96
C ASP A 240 -19.30 -18.05 3.38
N PRO A 241 -19.89 -16.97 2.83
CA PRO A 241 -19.11 -15.91 2.22
C PRO A 241 -18.39 -15.11 3.32
N VAL A 242 -17.13 -14.74 3.04
CA VAL A 242 -16.37 -13.83 3.91
C VAL A 242 -16.28 -12.45 3.28
N THR A 243 -16.36 -11.43 4.14
CA THR A 243 -16.18 -10.03 3.74
C THR A 243 -14.71 -9.75 3.44
N VAL A 244 -14.41 -9.43 2.18
CA VAL A 244 -13.08 -9.06 1.70
C VAL A 244 -13.01 -7.55 1.54
N VAL A 245 -12.01 -6.94 2.18
CA VAL A 245 -11.70 -5.53 2.00
C VAL A 245 -10.51 -5.40 1.05
N ARG A 246 -10.76 -4.96 -0.18
CA ARG A 246 -9.71 -4.69 -1.17
C ARG A 246 -8.70 -3.67 -0.63
N PRO A 247 -7.47 -3.62 -1.18
CA PRO A 247 -6.44 -2.69 -0.74
C PRO A 247 -6.89 -1.23 -0.69
N LEU A 248 -7.74 -0.78 -1.61
CA LEU A 248 -8.25 0.60 -1.65
C LEU A 248 -9.57 0.82 -0.88
N GLY A 249 -10.05 -0.19 -0.15
CA GLY A 249 -11.16 -0.08 0.80
C GLY A 249 -12.54 -0.44 0.27
N ARG A 250 -12.67 -0.83 -1.02
CA ARG A 250 -13.90 -1.45 -1.52
C ARG A 250 -14.11 -2.79 -0.82
N THR A 251 -15.34 -3.02 -0.38
CA THR A 251 -15.75 -4.26 0.28
C THR A 251 -16.54 -5.11 -0.69
N GLU A 252 -16.23 -6.39 -0.75
CA GLU A 252 -16.90 -7.41 -1.55
C GLU A 252 -16.96 -8.71 -0.75
N GLU A 253 -17.78 -9.67 -1.18
CA GLU A 253 -17.86 -10.99 -0.56
C GLU A 253 -17.17 -12.03 -1.44
N ALA A 254 -16.53 -13.02 -0.80
CA ALA A 254 -15.94 -14.15 -1.49
C ALA A 254 -16.28 -15.47 -0.79
N ARG A 255 -16.62 -16.48 -1.58
CA ARG A 255 -16.80 -17.88 -1.16
C ARG A 255 -15.65 -18.79 -1.61
N MET A 256 -14.81 -18.31 -2.53
CA MET A 256 -13.63 -19.02 -3.00
C MET A 256 -12.41 -18.12 -2.90
N ILE A 257 -11.31 -18.66 -2.39
CA ILE A 257 -10.04 -17.97 -2.27
C ILE A 257 -8.99 -18.77 -3.04
N ARG A 258 -8.37 -18.13 -4.03
CA ARG A 258 -7.20 -18.64 -4.75
C ARG A 258 -5.98 -17.88 -4.25
N LEU A 259 -4.97 -18.59 -3.78
CA LEU A 259 -3.73 -17.98 -3.29
C LEU A 259 -2.50 -18.68 -3.84
N PHE A 260 -1.37 -17.98 -3.80
CA PHE A 260 -0.06 -18.55 -4.09
C PHE A 260 0.71 -18.80 -2.80
N ALA A 261 1.35 -19.96 -2.71
CA ALA A 261 2.31 -20.30 -1.66
C ALA A 261 3.56 -20.94 -2.29
N ASP A 262 4.75 -20.61 -1.77
CA ASP A 262 6.01 -21.20 -2.23
C ASP A 262 6.04 -22.73 -2.00
N SER A 263 5.30 -23.20 -1.00
CA SER A 263 5.13 -24.63 -0.68
C SER A 263 3.65 -24.89 -0.40
N PRO A 264 2.83 -25.15 -1.43
CA PRO A 264 1.38 -25.21 -1.26
C PRO A 264 0.92 -26.45 -0.47
N ALA A 265 1.75 -27.51 -0.40
CA ALA A 265 1.53 -28.65 0.48
C ALA A 265 1.45 -28.24 1.96
N LEU A 266 2.25 -27.26 2.42
CA LEU A 266 2.21 -26.76 3.80
C LEU A 266 0.83 -26.18 4.17
N VAL A 267 0.12 -25.59 3.20
CA VAL A 267 -1.23 -25.06 3.43
C VAL A 267 -2.20 -26.22 3.66
N LEU A 268 -2.14 -27.25 2.82
CA LEU A 268 -3.00 -28.42 2.95
C LEU A 268 -2.73 -29.15 4.26
N ASP A 269 -1.48 -29.42 4.58
CA ASP A 269 -1.10 -30.18 5.78
C ASP A 269 -1.51 -29.43 7.05
N ALA A 270 -1.28 -28.12 7.11
CA ALA A 270 -1.66 -27.31 8.25
C ALA A 270 -3.20 -27.18 8.42
N LEU A 271 -3.96 -27.18 7.33
CA LEU A 271 -5.42 -27.11 7.38
C LEU A 271 -6.11 -28.47 7.57
N ARG A 272 -5.44 -29.57 7.25
CA ARG A 272 -5.95 -30.94 7.45
C ARG A 272 -5.59 -31.52 8.81
N SER A 273 -4.47 -31.11 9.39
CA SER A 273 -4.06 -31.58 10.71
C SER A 273 -4.95 -30.92 11.77
N PRO A 274 -5.70 -31.67 12.60
CA PRO A 274 -6.22 -31.12 13.85
C PRO A 274 -4.99 -30.68 14.63
N THR A 275 -4.86 -29.38 14.86
CA THR A 275 -3.75 -28.89 15.66
C THR A 275 -4.01 -29.32 17.10
N ALA A 276 -3.02 -29.98 17.70
CA ALA A 276 -3.10 -30.69 18.98
C ALA A 276 -3.23 -29.77 20.19
#